data_AF-A0A9E6AQU4-F1
#
_entry.id   AF-A0A9E6AQU4-F1
#
_cell.length_a   1.000
_cell.length_b   1.000
_cell.length_c   1.000
_cell.angle_alpha   90.00
_cell.angle_beta   90.00
_cell.angle_gamma   90.00
#
_symmetry.space_group_name_H-M   'P 1'
#
loop_
_entity.id
_entity.type
_entity.pdbx_description
1 polymer ?
#
loop_
_entity_poly.entity_id
_entity_poly.type
_entity_poly.pdbx_seq_one_letter_code
_entity_poly.pdbx_strand_id
1 'polypeptide(L)'
;MANTTGVLTSRQYKKLLGDLQKLVVGADDSASADKIEAFWSVGERIAGARLSEEVGYHNSVLRDLARDSGIGLRNLQRAVVFQQLYKKAPTTLGLTWSHYRSLLTISSLKERSQYEVLAVKQGMNARELAAAIRAGIDGDEGDVELQRPEDPEYLYRAEVLNIVDGDTLDLNIYLGFETFRKQRIRLAQINTAEAGKAKGRAAKLFVTKQLMTARFVVVKTERADLHGRYVAHLFYSTRETSIADCFANGKHLNEVLIASGVARLAG
;
A
#
# COMPACT_ATOMS: atom_id res chain seq x y z
N MET A 1 -19.26 -34.70 11.93
CA MET A 1 -19.04 -34.35 10.51
C MET A 1 -18.47 -32.95 10.48
N ALA A 2 -17.20 -32.81 10.07
CA ALA A 2 -16.54 -31.51 9.96
C ALA A 2 -17.14 -30.76 8.76
N ASN A 3 -17.58 -29.53 8.98
CA ASN A 3 -18.19 -28.70 7.95
C ASN A 3 -17.14 -28.37 6.88
N THR A 4 -17.19 -29.05 5.74
CA THR A 4 -16.21 -28.93 4.64
C THR A 4 -16.50 -27.70 3.76
N THR A 5 -17.71 -27.15 3.89
CA THR A 5 -18.09 -25.87 3.32
C THR A 5 -17.77 -24.78 4.34
N GLY A 6 -16.99 -23.75 3.98
CA GLY A 6 -16.65 -22.58 4.83
C GLY A 6 -17.84 -21.70 5.25
N VAL A 7 -19.03 -22.30 5.36
CA VAL A 7 -20.30 -21.69 5.73
C VAL A 7 -20.54 -21.93 7.22
N LEU A 8 -20.81 -20.86 7.98
CA LEU A 8 -21.11 -20.97 9.40
C LEU A 8 -22.50 -21.57 9.63
N THR A 9 -22.60 -22.54 10.53
CA THR A 9 -23.87 -22.97 11.11
C THR A 9 -24.44 -21.89 12.04
N SER A 10 -25.76 -21.89 12.26
CA SER A 10 -26.40 -20.93 13.19
C SER A 10 -25.81 -20.96 14.60
N ARG A 11 -25.36 -22.14 15.07
CA ARG A 11 -24.68 -22.29 16.37
C ARG A 11 -23.30 -21.63 16.37
N GLN A 12 -22.52 -21.81 15.31
CA GLN A 12 -21.20 -21.17 15.16
C GLN A 12 -21.34 -19.64 15.04
N TYR A 13 -22.31 -19.16 14.28
CA TYR A 13 -22.61 -17.74 14.16
C TYR A 13 -22.96 -17.11 15.52
N LYS A 14 -23.92 -17.71 16.26
CA LYS A 14 -24.30 -17.22 17.60
C LYS A 14 -23.13 -17.20 18.58
N LYS A 15 -22.26 -18.22 18.52
CA LYS A 15 -21.04 -18.26 19.33
C LYS A 15 -20.09 -17.11 18.97
N LEU A 16 -19.79 -16.94 17.68
CA LEU A 16 -18.93 -15.86 17.19
C LEU A 16 -19.49 -14.50 17.62
N LEU A 17 -20.79 -14.26 17.41
CA LEU A 17 -21.47 -13.04 17.81
C LEU A 17 -21.32 -12.74 19.31
N GLY A 18 -21.57 -13.75 20.17
CA GLY A 18 -21.42 -13.61 21.61
C GLY A 18 -19.98 -13.33 22.04
N ASP A 19 -18.99 -13.93 21.37
CA ASP A 19 -17.58 -13.64 21.61
C ASP A 19 -17.24 -12.19 21.23
N LEU A 20 -17.72 -11.69 20.08
CA LEU A 20 -17.49 -10.30 19.65
C LEU A 20 -18.13 -9.29 20.60
N GLN A 21 -19.36 -9.53 21.04
CA GLN A 21 -20.06 -8.63 21.98
C GLN A 21 -19.32 -8.51 23.32
N LYS A 22 -18.78 -9.62 23.85
CA LYS A 22 -17.98 -9.60 25.09
C LYS A 22 -16.69 -8.78 24.94
N LEU A 23 -16.01 -8.92 23.80
CA LEU A 23 -14.76 -8.18 23.53
C LEU A 23 -14.99 -6.67 23.43
N VAL A 24 -16.16 -6.23 22.94
CA VAL A 24 -16.51 -4.80 22.85
C VAL A 24 -16.90 -4.22 24.20
N VAL A 25 -17.73 -4.95 24.96
CA VAL A 25 -18.21 -4.48 26.27
C VAL A 25 -17.06 -4.39 27.29
N GLY A 26 -16.05 -5.25 27.16
CA GLY A 26 -14.86 -5.22 28.01
C GLY A 26 -13.80 -4.19 27.62
N ALA A 27 -13.91 -3.55 26.45
CA ALA A 27 -12.95 -2.53 26.02
C ALA A 27 -13.37 -1.17 26.57
N ASP A 28 -12.64 -0.65 27.56
CA ASP A 28 -12.83 0.72 28.03
C ASP A 28 -12.50 1.71 26.90
N ASP A 29 -13.48 2.54 26.53
CA ASP A 29 -13.30 3.55 25.48
C ASP A 29 -12.22 4.59 25.83
N SER A 30 -11.87 4.72 27.11
CA SER A 30 -10.81 5.60 27.62
C SER A 30 -9.41 4.96 27.62
N ALA A 31 -9.31 3.63 27.72
CA ALA A 31 -8.04 2.89 27.76
C ALA A 31 -7.64 2.41 26.35
N SER A 32 -6.61 3.04 25.77
CA SER A 32 -6.18 2.74 24.40
C SER A 32 -5.63 1.32 24.20
N ALA A 33 -5.11 0.69 25.25
CA ALA A 33 -4.55 -0.67 25.23
C ALA A 33 -5.62 -1.73 25.07
N ASP A 34 -6.63 -1.71 25.93
CA ASP A 34 -7.74 -2.65 25.93
C ASP A 34 -8.48 -2.64 24.59
N LYS A 35 -8.63 -1.45 24.00
CA LYS A 35 -9.25 -1.29 22.69
C LYS A 35 -8.44 -1.92 21.55
N ILE A 36 -7.11 -1.84 21.59
CA ILE A 36 -6.23 -2.45 20.59
C ILE A 36 -6.28 -3.96 20.69
N GLU A 37 -6.17 -4.50 21.90
CA GLU A 37 -6.24 -5.93 22.16
C GLU A 37 -7.62 -6.50 21.78
N ALA A 38 -8.70 -5.79 22.10
CA ALA A 38 -10.06 -6.15 21.72
C ALA A 38 -10.22 -6.22 20.19
N PHE A 39 -9.80 -5.19 19.44
CA PHE A 39 -9.91 -5.20 17.97
C PHE A 39 -9.03 -6.27 17.32
N TRP A 40 -7.84 -6.54 17.86
CA TRP A 40 -7.01 -7.65 17.37
C TRP A 40 -7.70 -9.00 17.61
N SER A 41 -8.25 -9.21 18.81
CA SER A 41 -8.97 -10.45 19.20
C SER A 41 -10.26 -10.67 18.40
N VAL A 42 -10.97 -9.59 18.06
CA VAL A 42 -12.13 -9.64 17.14
C VAL A 42 -11.68 -10.19 15.78
N GLY A 43 -10.57 -9.67 15.24
CA GLY A 43 -9.99 -10.15 13.97
C GLY A 43 -9.60 -11.62 14.03
N GLU A 44 -8.97 -12.04 15.13
CA GLU A 44 -8.59 -13.43 15.38
C GLU A 44 -9.82 -14.36 15.41
N ARG A 45 -10.90 -13.96 16.09
CA ARG A 45 -12.15 -14.75 16.14
C ARG A 45 -12.79 -14.92 14.77
N ILE A 46 -12.79 -13.86 13.96
CA ILE A 46 -13.33 -13.90 12.60
C ILE A 46 -12.46 -14.79 11.70
N ALA A 47 -11.13 -14.67 11.78
CA ALA A 47 -10.21 -15.52 11.04
C ALA A 47 -10.35 -17.00 11.43
N GLY A 48 -10.46 -17.28 12.74
CA GLY A 48 -10.65 -18.62 13.29
C GLY A 48 -11.99 -19.26 12.93
N ALA A 49 -12.99 -18.47 12.53
CA ALA A 49 -14.29 -18.96 12.06
C ALA A 49 -14.22 -19.65 10.68
N ARG A 50 -13.07 -19.58 9.98
CA ARG A 50 -12.82 -20.22 8.68
C ARG A 50 -13.95 -19.95 7.67
N LEU A 51 -14.31 -18.67 7.55
CA LEU A 51 -15.29 -18.21 6.57
C LEU A 51 -14.83 -18.61 5.15
N SER A 52 -15.80 -18.91 4.28
CA SER A 52 -15.56 -19.22 2.87
C SER A 52 -14.64 -18.19 2.23
N GLU A 53 -13.72 -18.65 1.38
CA GLU A 53 -12.84 -17.79 0.58
C GLU A 53 -13.63 -17.01 -0.49
N GLU A 54 -14.90 -17.35 -0.72
CA GLU A 54 -15.80 -16.55 -1.53
C GLU A 54 -16.04 -15.18 -0.89
N VAL A 55 -15.47 -14.15 -1.52
CA VAL A 55 -15.55 -12.74 -1.11
C VAL A 55 -16.98 -12.28 -0.84
N GLY A 56 -17.96 -12.80 -1.58
CA GLY A 56 -19.38 -12.50 -1.39
C GLY A 56 -19.92 -12.98 -0.03
N TYR A 57 -19.64 -14.22 0.33
CA TYR A 57 -20.09 -14.83 1.59
C TYR A 57 -19.37 -14.23 2.81
N HIS A 58 -18.05 -14.01 2.70
CA HIS A 58 -17.28 -13.35 3.75
C HIS A 58 -17.88 -11.97 4.09
N ASN A 59 -18.17 -11.17 3.06
CA ASN A 59 -18.74 -9.83 3.25
C ASN A 59 -20.17 -9.85 3.78
N SER A 60 -21.00 -10.84 3.41
CA SER A 60 -22.36 -10.95 3.96
C SER A 60 -22.32 -11.26 5.45
N VAL A 61 -21.45 -12.20 5.88
CA VAL A 61 -21.28 -12.55 7.29
C VAL A 61 -20.79 -11.34 8.11
N LEU A 62 -19.83 -10.57 7.58
CA LEU A 62 -19.38 -9.34 8.26
C LEU A 62 -20.49 -8.29 8.40
N ARG A 63 -21.39 -8.17 7.42
CA ARG A 63 -22.56 -7.26 7.51
C ARG A 63 -23.55 -7.71 8.57
N ASP A 64 -23.82 -9.01 8.65
CA ASP A 64 -24.70 -9.58 9.66
C ASP A 64 -24.09 -9.40 11.06
N LEU A 65 -22.80 -9.72 11.23
CA LEU A 65 -22.09 -9.49 12.48
C LEU A 65 -22.09 -8.00 12.85
N ALA A 66 -21.92 -7.08 11.89
CA ALA A 66 -21.97 -5.65 12.17
C ALA A 66 -23.33 -5.21 12.74
N ARG A 67 -24.41 -5.68 12.11
CA ARG A 67 -25.78 -5.39 12.52
C ARG A 67 -26.08 -5.96 13.91
N ASP A 68 -25.65 -7.19 14.17
CA ASP A 68 -26.05 -7.93 15.36
C ASP A 68 -25.13 -7.68 16.57
N SER A 69 -23.86 -7.32 16.34
CA SER A 69 -22.88 -7.04 17.41
C SER A 69 -22.88 -5.58 17.87
N GLY A 70 -23.44 -4.66 17.08
CA GLY A 70 -23.32 -3.22 17.31
C GLY A 70 -21.96 -2.63 16.88
N ILE A 71 -21.04 -3.43 16.36
CA ILE A 71 -19.76 -2.97 15.82
C ILE A 71 -19.97 -2.49 14.38
N GLY A 72 -19.62 -1.24 14.09
CA GLY A 72 -19.69 -0.74 12.71
C GLY A 72 -18.90 -1.62 11.72
N LEU A 73 -19.47 -1.91 10.56
CA LEU A 73 -18.88 -2.78 9.53
C LEU A 73 -17.41 -2.45 9.19
N ARG A 74 -17.08 -1.16 9.09
CA ARG A 74 -15.69 -0.71 8.82
C ARG A 74 -14.70 -1.10 9.94
N ASN A 75 -15.15 -1.17 11.19
CA ASN A 75 -14.31 -1.58 12.30
C ASN A 75 -14.09 -3.10 12.28
N LEU A 76 -15.11 -3.89 11.93
CA LEU A 76 -14.95 -5.34 11.73
C LEU A 76 -13.98 -5.64 10.57
N GLN A 77 -14.13 -4.96 9.43
CA GLN A 77 -13.21 -5.10 8.31
C GLN A 77 -11.77 -4.75 8.71
N ARG A 78 -11.59 -3.66 9.47
CA ARG A 78 -10.27 -3.27 9.98
C ARG A 78 -9.71 -4.26 10.99
N ALA A 79 -10.53 -4.85 11.86
CA ALA A 79 -10.10 -5.90 12.79
C ALA A 79 -9.55 -7.12 12.04
N VAL A 80 -10.22 -7.55 10.97
CA VAL A 80 -9.75 -8.63 10.09
C VAL A 80 -8.40 -8.28 9.47
N VAL A 81 -8.28 -7.11 8.84
CA VAL A 81 -7.01 -6.64 8.26
C VAL A 81 -5.92 -6.50 9.33
N PHE A 82 -6.29 -6.06 10.54
CA PHE A 82 -5.35 -5.90 11.64
C PHE A 82 -4.72 -7.23 12.05
N GLN A 83 -5.52 -8.28 12.18
CA GLN A 83 -5.02 -9.61 12.48
C GLN A 83 -4.15 -10.19 11.36
N GLN A 84 -4.50 -9.94 10.08
CA GLN A 84 -3.68 -10.38 8.95
C GLN A 84 -2.30 -9.72 8.93
N LEU A 85 -2.24 -8.45 9.32
CA LEU A 85 -1.02 -7.64 9.25
C LEU A 85 -0.15 -7.75 10.51
N TYR A 86 -0.73 -8.09 11.68
CA TYR A 86 -0.03 -8.21 12.96
C TYR A 86 -0.25 -9.60 13.57
N LYS A 87 0.82 -10.42 13.60
CA LYS A 87 0.79 -11.79 14.13
C LYS A 87 0.40 -11.88 15.62
N LYS A 88 0.55 -10.79 16.37
CA LYS A 88 0.17 -10.64 17.78
C LYS A 88 -0.33 -9.21 18.01
N ALA A 89 -1.19 -9.01 19.00
CA ALA A 89 -1.59 -7.67 19.41
C ALA A 89 -0.35 -6.84 19.75
N PRO A 90 -0.15 -5.67 19.12
CA PRO A 90 1.01 -4.82 19.40
C PRO A 90 0.88 -4.14 20.76
N THR A 91 1.99 -4.06 21.49
CA THR A 91 2.05 -3.35 22.79
C THR A 91 1.83 -1.85 22.58
N THR A 92 1.00 -1.24 23.42
CA THR A 92 0.70 0.19 23.31
C THR A 92 1.82 1.06 23.85
N LEU A 93 2.73 1.47 22.98
CA LEU A 93 3.73 2.51 23.24
C LEU A 93 3.12 3.92 23.04
N GLY A 94 1.91 4.16 23.56
CA GLY A 94 1.17 5.42 23.36
C GLY A 94 0.36 5.51 22.06
N LEU A 95 0.45 4.50 21.18
CA LEU A 95 -0.40 4.41 20.00
C LEU A 95 -1.79 3.90 20.37
N THR A 96 -2.81 4.53 19.78
CA THR A 96 -4.24 4.22 20.00
C THR A 96 -4.85 3.53 18.78
N TRP A 97 -6.05 2.96 18.90
CA TRP A 97 -6.77 2.39 17.75
C TRP A 97 -6.91 3.36 16.57
N SER A 98 -7.05 4.66 16.84
CA SER A 98 -7.08 5.70 15.79
C SER A 98 -5.77 5.79 15.00
N HIS A 99 -4.62 5.51 15.63
CA HIS A 99 -3.33 5.42 14.93
C HIS A 99 -3.29 4.17 14.06
N TYR A 100 -3.67 3.01 14.61
CA TYR A 100 -3.70 1.76 13.85
C TYR A 100 -4.66 1.83 12.66
N ARG A 101 -5.79 2.52 12.77
CA ARG A 101 -6.68 2.79 11.62
C ARG A 101 -5.96 3.45 10.44
N SER A 102 -4.97 4.29 10.71
CA SER A 102 -4.12 4.90 9.68
C SER A 102 -3.01 3.95 9.23
N LEU A 103 -2.34 3.26 10.17
CA LEU A 103 -1.25 2.31 9.87
C LEU A 103 -1.71 1.09 9.07
N LEU A 104 -2.96 0.64 9.25
CA LEU A 104 -3.57 -0.47 8.48
C LEU A 104 -3.77 -0.13 7.00
N THR A 105 -3.61 1.14 6.63
CA THR A 105 -3.56 1.53 5.21
C THR A 105 -2.20 1.26 4.58
N ILE A 106 -1.19 0.81 5.34
CA ILE A 106 0.16 0.52 4.85
C ILE A 106 0.37 -1.01 4.78
N SER A 107 0.60 -1.52 3.57
CA SER A 107 0.82 -2.94 3.30
C SER A 107 2.25 -3.38 3.63
N SER A 108 3.23 -2.50 3.44
CA SER A 108 4.64 -2.78 3.73
C SER A 108 4.87 -2.85 5.24
N LEU A 109 5.38 -4.00 5.72
CA LEU A 109 5.73 -4.18 7.12
C LEU A 109 6.79 -3.16 7.56
N LYS A 110 7.82 -2.95 6.72
CA LYS A 110 8.93 -2.03 7.00
C LYS A 110 8.45 -0.60 7.17
N GLU A 111 7.68 -0.11 6.20
CA GLU A 111 7.14 1.25 6.20
C GLU A 111 6.20 1.47 7.38
N ARG A 112 5.31 0.50 7.65
CA ARG A 112 4.39 0.58 8.79
C ARG A 112 5.14 0.65 10.12
N SER A 113 6.19 -0.15 10.29
CA SER A 113 7.05 -0.08 11.48
C SER A 113 7.78 1.26 11.61
N GLN A 114 8.23 1.87 10.51
CA GLN A 114 8.82 3.21 10.55
C GLN A 114 7.82 4.27 11.01
N TYR A 115 6.58 4.21 10.53
CA TYR A 115 5.50 5.11 10.97
C TYR A 115 5.09 4.90 12.42
N GLU A 116 5.08 3.66 12.91
CA GLU A 116 4.88 3.36 14.34
C GLU A 116 5.97 4.04 15.19
N VAL A 117 7.24 3.84 14.83
CA VAL A 117 8.38 4.45 15.54
C VAL A 117 8.31 5.97 15.47
N LEU A 118 8.01 6.54 14.30
CA LEU A 118 7.91 7.99 14.12
C LEU A 118 6.81 8.59 14.98
N ALA A 119 5.62 7.98 14.97
CA ALA A 119 4.48 8.47 15.73
C ALA A 119 4.77 8.50 17.24
N VAL A 120 5.42 7.45 17.75
CA VAL A 120 5.84 7.39 19.16
C VAL A 120 6.92 8.44 19.45
N LYS A 121 7.96 8.50 18.61
CA LYS A 121 9.10 9.42 18.80
C LYS A 121 8.69 10.89 18.79
N GLN A 122 7.76 11.26 17.92
CA GLN A 122 7.29 12.64 17.77
C GLN A 122 6.03 12.95 18.59
N GLY A 123 5.48 11.97 19.33
CA GLY A 123 4.23 12.15 20.07
C GLY A 123 3.04 12.53 19.19
N MET A 124 3.01 12.04 17.94
CA MET A 124 1.98 12.41 16.96
C MET A 124 0.61 11.93 17.40
N ASN A 125 -0.42 12.73 17.17
CA ASN A 125 -1.79 12.24 17.21
C ASN A 125 -2.18 11.51 15.91
N ALA A 126 -3.31 10.81 15.94
CA ALA A 126 -3.76 10.00 14.79
C ALA A 126 -3.98 10.81 13.50
N ARG A 127 -4.33 12.10 13.61
CA ARG A 127 -4.54 12.98 12.45
C ARG A 127 -3.21 13.41 11.83
N GLU A 128 -2.24 13.75 12.65
CA GLU A 128 -0.86 14.06 12.24
C GLU A 128 -0.19 12.84 11.61
N LEU A 129 -0.30 11.66 12.23
CA LEU A 129 0.18 10.41 11.65
C LEU A 129 -0.48 10.15 10.29
N ALA A 130 -1.80 10.30 10.18
CA ALA A 130 -2.49 10.13 8.89
C ALA A 130 -2.02 11.15 7.85
N ALA A 131 -1.66 12.38 8.25
CA ALA A 131 -1.10 13.38 7.36
C ALA A 131 0.32 13.00 6.93
N ALA A 132 1.17 12.51 7.83
CA ALA A 132 2.51 12.03 7.54
C ALA A 132 2.50 10.79 6.63
N ILE A 133 1.54 9.88 6.80
CA ILE A 133 1.34 8.72 5.91
C ILE A 133 0.98 9.19 4.51
N ARG A 134 0.10 10.19 4.38
CA ARG A 134 -0.24 10.78 3.08
C ARG A 134 0.92 11.56 2.45
N ALA A 135 1.74 12.21 3.27
CA ALA A 135 2.89 12.99 2.83
C ALA A 135 4.10 12.09 2.47
N GLY A 136 4.16 10.86 2.99
CA GLY A 136 5.35 10.02 2.95
C GLY A 136 6.34 10.38 4.08
N ILE A 137 6.99 9.38 4.66
CA ILE A 137 8.10 9.59 5.58
C ILE A 137 9.30 9.93 4.73
N ASP A 138 9.84 11.12 4.95
CA ASP A 138 11.15 11.45 4.46
C ASP A 138 12.23 10.81 5.37
N GLY A 139 12.36 9.48 5.36
CA GLY A 139 13.15 8.72 6.34
C GLY A 139 14.54 8.30 5.86
N ASP A 140 15.54 8.84 6.55
CA ASP A 140 16.91 8.36 6.84
C ASP A 140 17.55 7.30 5.91
N GLU A 141 18.65 7.73 5.30
CA GLU A 141 19.58 7.01 4.43
C GLU A 141 20.35 5.94 5.23
N GLY A 142 19.86 4.71 5.26
CA GLY A 142 20.76 3.56 5.26
C GLY A 142 21.10 3.24 3.81
N ASP A 143 22.33 2.79 3.51
CA ASP A 143 22.87 2.40 2.20
C ASP A 143 22.02 1.32 1.49
N VAL A 144 20.78 1.63 1.14
CA VAL A 144 19.99 0.90 0.18
C VAL A 144 20.56 1.36 -1.15
N GLU A 145 21.02 0.44 -1.98
CA GLU A 145 21.35 0.76 -3.37
C GLU A 145 20.09 0.46 -4.20
N LEU A 146 19.80 1.30 -5.20
CA LEU A 146 18.69 1.03 -6.11
C LEU A 146 19.01 -0.24 -6.90
N GLN A 147 18.24 -1.31 -6.69
CA GLN A 147 18.45 -2.53 -7.47
C GLN A 147 17.77 -2.38 -8.84
N ARG A 148 18.56 -2.50 -9.91
CA ARG A 148 18.03 -2.66 -11.27
C ARG A 148 17.38 -4.04 -11.38
N PRO A 149 16.09 -4.14 -11.76
CA PRO A 149 15.49 -5.44 -12.01
C PRO A 149 16.21 -6.18 -13.16
N GLU A 150 16.52 -7.46 -12.95
CA GLU A 150 17.18 -8.32 -13.95
C GLU A 150 16.19 -9.24 -14.68
N ASP A 151 15.09 -9.59 -14.02
CA ASP A 151 14.05 -10.42 -14.58
C ASP A 151 13.23 -9.65 -15.64
N PRO A 152 12.97 -10.20 -16.84
CA PRO A 152 12.19 -9.54 -17.88
C PRO A 152 10.67 -9.79 -17.82
N GLU A 153 10.11 -10.36 -16.75
CA GLU A 153 8.65 -10.51 -16.66
C GLU A 153 7.91 -9.17 -16.52
N TYR A 154 6.67 -9.13 -17.02
CA TYR A 154 5.74 -7.99 -16.95
C TYR A 154 6.29 -6.68 -17.56
N LEU A 155 6.96 -6.80 -18.70
CA LEU A 155 7.43 -5.66 -19.49
C LEU A 155 6.37 -5.22 -20.50
N TYR A 156 6.07 -3.92 -20.49
CA TYR A 156 5.13 -3.32 -21.42
C TYR A 156 5.73 -2.10 -22.09
N ARG A 157 5.42 -1.91 -23.37
CA ARG A 157 5.68 -0.65 -24.05
C ARG A 157 4.60 0.36 -23.66
N ALA A 158 4.98 1.60 -23.42
CA ALA A 158 4.03 2.67 -23.14
C ALA A 158 4.43 4.02 -23.73
N GLU A 159 3.42 4.85 -23.97
CA GLU A 159 3.59 6.26 -24.31
C GLU A 159 3.40 7.11 -23.06
N VAL A 160 4.22 8.14 -22.90
CA VAL A 160 4.10 9.09 -21.79
C VAL A 160 3.02 10.10 -22.15
N LEU A 161 1.93 10.11 -21.39
CA LEU A 161 0.83 11.06 -21.59
C LEU A 161 1.06 12.35 -20.81
N ASN A 162 1.51 12.23 -19.56
CA ASN A 162 1.70 13.36 -18.67
C ASN A 162 2.71 13.03 -17.56
N ILE A 163 3.55 14.01 -17.21
CA ILE A 163 4.39 13.95 -16.01
C ILE A 163 3.61 14.63 -14.90
N VAL A 164 3.13 13.87 -13.91
CA VAL A 164 2.33 14.43 -12.81
C VAL A 164 3.27 15.20 -11.88
N ASP A 165 4.28 14.50 -11.37
CA ASP A 165 5.37 15.01 -10.54
C ASP A 165 6.68 14.24 -10.88
N GLY A 166 7.72 14.37 -10.05
CA GLY A 166 9.02 13.77 -10.35
C GLY A 166 9.06 12.24 -10.24
N ASP A 167 8.10 11.61 -9.56
CA ASP A 167 8.05 10.16 -9.37
C ASP A 167 6.74 9.52 -9.87
N THR A 168 5.81 10.31 -10.40
CA THR A 168 4.49 9.85 -10.84
C THR A 168 4.19 10.31 -12.27
N LEU A 169 3.83 9.37 -13.13
CA LEU A 169 3.55 9.58 -14.55
C LEU A 169 2.21 8.97 -14.94
N ASP A 170 1.49 9.61 -15.87
CA ASP A 170 0.36 9.00 -16.55
C ASP A 170 0.84 8.43 -17.89
N LEU A 171 0.63 7.13 -18.11
CA LEU A 171 1.11 6.41 -19.29
C LEU A 171 -0.06 5.79 -20.06
N ASN A 172 0.11 5.63 -21.38
CA ASN A 172 -0.73 4.82 -22.23
C ASN A 172 -0.01 3.51 -22.53
N ILE A 173 -0.34 2.45 -21.80
CA ILE A 173 0.34 1.16 -21.84
C ILE A 173 -0.26 0.28 -22.92
N TYR A 174 0.57 -0.26 -23.81
CA TYR A 174 0.17 -1.19 -24.86
C TYR A 174 0.15 -2.63 -24.34
N LEU A 175 -0.99 -3.31 -24.49
CA LEU A 175 -1.21 -4.68 -24.01
C LEU A 175 -1.25 -5.72 -25.15
N GLY A 176 -1.02 -5.29 -26.40
CA GLY A 176 -1.23 -6.12 -27.59
C GLY A 176 -2.59 -5.88 -28.24
N PHE A 177 -2.76 -6.37 -29.47
CA PHE A 177 -4.05 -6.34 -30.20
C PHE A 177 -4.72 -4.96 -30.22
N GLU A 178 -3.94 -3.91 -30.51
CA GLU A 178 -4.42 -2.51 -30.50
C GLU A 178 -5.13 -2.08 -29.19
N THR A 179 -4.89 -2.81 -28.10
CA THR A 179 -5.48 -2.57 -26.80
C THR A 179 -4.52 -1.76 -25.94
N PHE A 180 -5.03 -0.65 -25.41
CA PHE A 180 -4.28 0.26 -24.58
C PHE A 180 -4.95 0.47 -23.23
N ARG A 181 -4.14 0.72 -22.20
CA ARG A 181 -4.62 1.10 -20.86
C ARG A 181 -3.94 2.38 -20.41
N LYS A 182 -4.75 3.39 -20.11
CA LYS A 182 -4.28 4.59 -19.43
C LYS A 182 -4.08 4.27 -17.97
N GLN A 183 -2.88 4.48 -17.46
CA GLN A 183 -2.55 4.13 -16.09
C GLN A 183 -1.61 5.17 -15.47
N ARG A 184 -1.92 5.54 -14.22
CA ARG A 184 -1.01 6.30 -13.38
C ARG A 184 0.00 5.36 -12.74
N ILE A 185 1.28 5.63 -12.97
CA ILE A 185 2.43 4.85 -12.53
C ILE A 185 3.23 5.66 -11.51
N ARG A 186 3.58 5.02 -10.39
CA ARG A 186 4.57 5.51 -9.42
C ARG A 186 5.90 4.81 -9.67
N LEU A 187 6.99 5.57 -9.71
CA LEU A 187 8.33 5.02 -9.84
C LEU A 187 8.70 4.22 -8.59
N ALA A 188 9.14 2.99 -8.82
CA ALA A 188 9.54 2.07 -7.77
C ALA A 188 10.78 2.57 -7.02
N GLN A 189 10.80 2.34 -5.71
CA GLN A 189 11.97 2.52 -4.84
C GLN A 189 12.53 3.95 -4.78
N ILE A 190 11.83 4.96 -5.31
CA ILE A 190 12.26 6.36 -5.24
C ILE A 190 11.13 7.30 -4.86
N ASN A 191 11.50 8.41 -4.22
CA ASN A 191 10.61 9.52 -3.91
C ASN A 191 11.23 10.81 -4.44
N THR A 192 10.39 11.69 -4.98
CA THR A 192 10.77 13.07 -5.32
C THR A 192 10.10 14.07 -4.39
N ALA A 193 10.64 15.28 -4.33
CA ALA A 193 10.03 16.35 -3.55
C ALA A 193 8.62 16.68 -4.07
N GLU A 194 7.70 17.04 -3.17
CA GLU A 194 6.32 17.39 -3.50
C GLU A 194 6.23 18.39 -4.66
N ALA A 195 5.33 18.14 -5.61
CA ALA A 195 5.18 18.92 -6.86
C ALA A 195 5.00 20.43 -6.64
N GLY A 196 4.42 20.84 -5.51
CA GLY A 196 4.21 22.25 -5.14
C GLY A 196 5.46 23.00 -4.67
N LYS A 197 6.55 22.29 -4.35
CA LYS A 197 7.83 22.87 -3.89
C LYS A 197 8.78 23.11 -5.05
N ALA A 198 9.75 24.01 -4.88
CA ALA A 198 10.74 24.33 -5.92
C ALA A 198 11.51 23.09 -6.40
N LYS A 199 11.92 22.23 -5.47
CA LYS A 199 12.59 20.96 -5.79
C LYS A 199 11.69 19.98 -6.56
N GLY A 200 10.40 19.92 -6.24
CA GLY A 200 9.45 19.06 -6.97
C GLY A 200 9.20 19.53 -8.40
N ARG A 201 9.10 20.85 -8.61
CA ARG A 201 9.06 21.44 -9.95
C ARG A 201 10.32 21.13 -10.76
N ALA A 202 11.49 21.20 -10.12
CA ALA A 202 12.76 20.87 -10.76
C ALA A 202 12.83 19.38 -11.15
N ALA A 203 12.39 18.47 -10.28
CA ALA A 203 12.31 17.05 -10.58
C ALA A 203 11.38 16.74 -11.76
N LYS A 204 10.17 17.33 -11.77
CA LYS A 204 9.23 17.22 -12.89
C LYS A 204 9.82 17.72 -14.21
N LEU A 205 10.49 18.88 -14.19
CA LEU A 205 11.14 19.43 -15.37
C LEU A 205 12.28 18.52 -15.85
N PHE A 206 13.04 17.94 -14.92
CA PHE A 206 14.11 17.01 -15.24
C PHE A 206 13.58 15.75 -15.92
N VAL A 207 12.56 15.09 -15.36
CA VAL A 207 11.89 13.93 -15.99
C VAL A 207 11.38 14.28 -17.38
N THR A 208 10.74 15.43 -17.52
CA THR A 208 10.23 15.93 -18.82
C THR A 208 11.37 16.01 -19.85
N LYS A 209 12.52 16.57 -19.47
CA LYS A 209 13.71 16.68 -20.35
C LYS A 209 14.32 15.32 -20.70
N GLN A 210 14.31 14.35 -19.79
CA GLN A 210 14.81 13.01 -20.08
C GLN A 210 13.91 12.28 -21.09
N LEU A 211 12.60 12.39 -20.91
CA LEU A 211 11.62 11.61 -21.68
C LEU A 211 11.15 12.30 -22.97
N MET A 212 11.36 13.61 -23.15
CA MET A 212 10.94 14.32 -24.37
C MET A 212 11.61 13.79 -25.64
N THR A 213 12.77 13.13 -25.51
CA THR A 213 13.51 12.53 -26.63
C THR A 213 13.25 11.02 -26.77
N ALA A 214 12.52 10.43 -25.82
CA ALA A 214 12.18 9.02 -25.84
C ALA A 214 10.93 8.82 -26.72
N ARG A 215 11.02 7.92 -27.71
CA ARG A 215 9.88 7.59 -28.57
C ARG A 215 8.81 6.77 -27.85
N PHE A 216 9.23 5.98 -26.87
CA PHE A 216 8.38 5.23 -25.95
C PHE A 216 9.19 4.93 -24.67
N VAL A 217 8.51 4.43 -23.65
CA VAL A 217 9.14 3.87 -22.46
C VAL A 217 8.77 2.39 -22.33
N VAL A 218 9.66 1.61 -21.72
CA VAL A 218 9.36 0.27 -21.25
C VAL A 218 9.05 0.33 -19.76
N VAL A 219 7.91 -0.24 -19.38
CA VAL A 219 7.40 -0.29 -18.02
C VAL A 219 7.57 -1.71 -17.50
N LYS A 220 8.36 -1.90 -16.43
CA LYS A 220 8.35 -3.14 -15.65
C LYS A 220 7.51 -2.92 -14.40
N THR A 221 6.34 -3.54 -14.35
CA THR A 221 5.45 -3.44 -13.18
C THR A 221 5.88 -4.41 -12.08
N GLU A 222 5.90 -3.96 -10.83
CA GLU A 222 6.11 -4.85 -9.67
C GLU A 222 4.78 -5.21 -8.99
N ARG A 223 4.03 -4.20 -8.56
CA ARG A 223 2.82 -4.34 -7.74
C ARG A 223 1.90 -3.14 -7.89
N ALA A 224 0.64 -3.29 -7.51
CA ALA A 224 -0.24 -2.14 -7.29
C ALA A 224 -0.03 -1.58 -5.87
N ASP A 225 0.06 -0.26 -5.74
CA ASP A 225 0.02 0.43 -4.46
C ASP A 225 -1.42 0.56 -3.93
N LEU A 226 -1.53 1.00 -2.67
CA LEU A 226 -2.79 1.14 -1.95
C LEU A 226 -3.76 2.18 -2.53
N HIS A 227 -3.28 3.03 -3.44
CA HIS A 227 -4.08 4.00 -4.18
C HIS A 227 -4.51 3.48 -5.55
N GLY A 228 -4.26 2.20 -5.84
CA GLY A 228 -4.54 1.58 -7.13
C GLY A 228 -3.61 2.04 -8.25
N ARG A 229 -2.47 2.67 -7.92
CA ARG A 229 -1.44 3.03 -8.89
C ARG A 229 -0.49 1.86 -9.02
N TYR A 230 -0.04 1.55 -10.23
CA TYR A 230 1.01 0.55 -10.38
C TYR A 230 2.36 1.16 -10.01
N VAL A 231 3.15 0.42 -9.25
CA VAL A 231 4.55 0.72 -8.93
C VAL A 231 5.42 0.04 -9.97
N ALA A 232 6.29 0.79 -10.62
CA ALA A 232 7.06 0.28 -11.75
C ALA A 232 8.46 0.91 -11.89
N HIS A 233 9.33 0.17 -12.56
CA HIS A 233 10.57 0.68 -13.12
C HIS A 233 10.35 1.13 -14.56
N LEU A 234 10.92 2.28 -14.93
CA LEU A 234 10.83 2.81 -16.29
C LEU A 234 12.18 2.79 -16.98
N PHE A 235 12.19 2.27 -18.21
CA PHE A 235 13.36 2.22 -19.07
C PHE A 235 13.08 2.96 -20.37
N TYR A 236 14.08 3.64 -20.91
CA TYR A 236 13.92 4.37 -22.17
C TYR A 236 15.23 4.42 -22.97
N SER A 237 15.08 4.66 -24.27
CA SER A 237 16.19 4.86 -25.20
C SER A 237 15.87 6.02 -26.13
N THR A 238 16.91 6.74 -26.55
CA THR A 238 16.82 7.75 -27.62
C THR A 238 16.95 7.14 -29.01
N ARG A 239 17.28 5.85 -29.08
CA ARG A 239 17.34 5.05 -30.31
C ARG A 239 16.11 4.14 -30.38
N GLU A 240 15.79 3.70 -31.59
CA GLU A 240 14.78 2.66 -31.77
C GLU A 240 15.33 1.31 -31.28
N THR A 241 14.59 0.67 -30.37
CA THR A 241 14.98 -0.57 -29.71
C THR A 241 13.76 -1.47 -29.51
N SER A 242 13.99 -2.76 -29.29
CA SER A 242 12.93 -3.67 -28.84
C SER A 242 12.64 -3.46 -27.34
N ILE A 243 11.54 -4.04 -26.83
CA ILE A 243 11.22 -4.01 -25.39
C ILE A 243 12.36 -4.64 -24.57
N ALA A 244 12.84 -5.81 -24.98
CA ALA A 244 13.90 -6.54 -24.28
C ALA A 244 15.23 -5.77 -24.30
N ASP A 245 15.62 -5.22 -25.45
CA ASP A 245 16.86 -4.43 -25.56
C ASP A 245 16.78 -3.12 -24.76
N CYS A 246 15.64 -2.44 -24.79
CA CYS A 246 15.43 -1.24 -23.96
C CYS A 246 15.46 -1.56 -22.46
N PHE A 247 14.95 -2.71 -22.04
CA PHE A 247 15.01 -3.15 -20.64
C PHE A 247 16.45 -3.46 -20.21
N ALA A 248 17.19 -4.23 -21.01
CA ALA A 248 18.56 -4.61 -20.70
C ALA A 248 19.55 -3.43 -20.78
N ASN A 249 19.51 -2.67 -21.88
CA ASN A 249 20.55 -1.71 -22.25
C ASN A 249 20.08 -0.25 -22.24
N GLY A 250 18.78 -0.01 -22.09
CA GLY A 250 18.23 1.33 -21.99
C GLY A 250 18.54 2.00 -20.66
N LYS A 251 18.32 3.33 -20.64
CA LYS A 251 18.46 4.13 -19.42
C LYS A 251 17.33 3.78 -18.46
N HIS A 252 17.68 3.44 -17.22
CA HIS A 252 16.72 3.24 -16.14
C HIS A 252 16.41 4.60 -15.50
N LEU A 253 15.18 5.08 -15.67
CA LEU A 253 14.78 6.41 -15.23
C LEU A 253 14.97 6.59 -13.72
N ASN A 254 14.64 5.58 -12.92
CA ASN A 254 14.72 5.66 -11.45
C ASN A 254 16.18 5.91 -11.01
N GLU A 255 17.15 5.19 -11.58
CA GLU A 255 18.59 5.40 -11.36
C GLU A 255 19.02 6.80 -11.78
N VAL A 256 18.59 7.25 -12.96
CA VAL A 256 18.94 8.58 -13.50
C VAL A 256 18.44 9.69 -12.56
N LEU A 257 17.29 9.53 -11.92
CA LEU A 257 16.75 10.52 -10.99
C LEU A 257 17.51 10.55 -9.66
N ILE A 258 17.96 9.41 -9.15
CA ILE A 258 18.85 9.36 -7.97
C ILE A 258 20.20 9.99 -8.30
N ALA A 259 20.83 9.55 -9.41
CA ALA A 259 22.16 10.01 -9.80
C ALA A 259 22.23 11.52 -10.07
N SER A 260 21.11 12.13 -10.47
CA SER A 260 21.00 13.58 -10.66
C SER A 260 20.60 14.35 -9.39
N GLY A 261 20.35 13.66 -8.27
CA GLY A 261 20.00 14.27 -6.98
C GLY A 261 18.59 14.88 -6.92
N VAL A 262 17.72 14.60 -7.91
CA VAL A 262 16.33 15.08 -7.95
C VAL A 262 15.34 14.11 -7.30
N ALA A 263 15.76 12.86 -7.11
CA ALA A 263 15.07 11.85 -6.32
C ALA A 263 16.01 11.27 -5.26
N ARG A 264 15.41 10.61 -4.28
CA ARG A 264 16.10 9.80 -3.27
C ARG A 264 15.40 8.47 -3.12
N LEU A 265 16.07 7.49 -2.56
CA LEU A 265 15.46 6.17 -2.36
C LEU A 265 14.24 6.25 -1.44
N ALA A 266 13.21 5.51 -1.81
CA ALA A 266 12.07 5.26 -0.96
C ALA A 266 12.44 4.13 0.01
N GLY A 267 12.51 4.47 1.30
CA GLY A 267 12.82 3.55 2.39
C GLY A 267 11.74 2.49 2.64
#